data_AF-A0A379WGW8-F1
#
_entry.id   AF-A0A379WGW8-F1
#
_cell.length_a   1.000
_cell.length_b   1.000
_cell.length_c   1.000
_cell.angle_alpha   90.00
_cell.angle_beta   90.00
_cell.angle_gamma   90.00
#
_symmetry.space_group_name_H-M   'P 1'
#
loop_
_entity.id
_entity.type
_entity.pdbx_description
1 polymer ?
#
loop_
_entity_poly.entity_id
_entity_poly.type
_entity_poly.pdbx_seq_one_letter_code
_entity_poly.pdbx_strand_id
1 'polypeptide(L)'
;MDSITTLIVEDEPMLAEILVDTIKLFPQFSIVGIADKLESAKKQIRLYQPQLILLDNFLPDGKGIDLIRHTISTNYTGRIIFHYRRQS
;
A
#
# COMPACT_ATOMS: atom_id res chain seq x y z
N MET A 1 -9.04 -14.79 -15.13
CA MET A 1 -9.34 -13.39 -14.81
C MET A 1 -8.13 -12.86 -14.07
N ASP A 2 -7.48 -11.84 -14.61
CA ASP A 2 -6.29 -11.27 -14.00
C ASP A 2 -6.71 -10.50 -12.74
N SER A 3 -6.11 -10.83 -11.60
CA SER A 3 -6.35 -10.15 -10.33
C SER A 3 -5.58 -8.83 -10.29
N ILE A 4 -6.16 -7.84 -9.62
CA ILE A 4 -5.52 -6.55 -9.33
C ILE A 4 -4.47 -6.80 -8.26
N THR A 5 -3.20 -6.66 -8.62
CA THR A 5 -2.09 -6.79 -7.68
C THR A 5 -2.09 -5.61 -6.71
N THR A 6 -2.16 -5.89 -5.42
CA THR A 6 -2.31 -4.91 -4.35
C THR A 6 -1.15 -4.99 -3.38
N LEU A 7 -0.54 -3.84 -3.09
CA LEU A 7 0.45 -3.67 -2.03
C LEU A 7 -0.21 -2.95 -0.85
N ILE A 8 -0.04 -3.48 0.35
CA ILE A 8 -0.50 -2.84 1.59
C ILE A 8 0.70 -2.13 2.23
N VAL A 9 0.53 -0.89 2.64
CA VAL A 9 1.53 -0.09 3.34
C VAL A 9 0.94 0.39 4.66
N GLU A 10 1.29 -0.29 5.74
CA GLU A 10 0.70 -0.18 7.08
C GLU A 10 1.76 -0.62 8.12
N ASP A 11 2.06 0.24 9.10
CA ASP A 11 3.05 -0.03 10.13
C ASP A 11 2.46 -0.76 11.35
N GLU A 12 1.15 -0.64 11.58
CA GLU A 12 0.46 -1.36 12.65
C GLU A 12 0.15 -2.81 12.20
N PRO A 13 0.84 -3.85 12.73
CA PRO A 13 0.70 -5.22 12.22
C PRO A 13 -0.73 -5.76 12.30
N MET A 14 -1.45 -5.39 13.36
CA MET A 14 -2.85 -5.78 13.56
C MET A 14 -3.77 -5.17 12.48
N LEU A 15 -3.54 -3.93 12.08
CA LEU A 15 -4.32 -3.30 11.00
C LEU A 15 -3.96 -3.92 9.65
N ALA A 16 -2.69 -4.21 9.42
CA ALA A 16 -2.24 -4.89 8.21
C ALA A 16 -2.92 -6.25 8.05
N GLU A 17 -3.02 -7.05 9.11
CA GLU A 17 -3.76 -8.32 9.09
C GLU A 17 -5.24 -8.14 8.79
N ILE A 18 -5.91 -7.15 9.41
CA ILE A 18 -7.33 -6.85 9.14
C ILE A 18 -7.53 -6.46 7.66
N LEU A 19 -6.64 -5.63 7.10
CA LEU A 19 -6.68 -5.26 5.68
C LEU A 19 -6.49 -6.47 4.78
N VAL A 20 -5.53 -7.33 5.11
CA VAL A 20 -5.27 -8.58 4.38
C VAL A 20 -6.52 -9.44 4.36
N ASP A 21 -7.12 -9.68 5.52
CA ASP A 21 -8.30 -10.53 5.63
C ASP A 21 -9.52 -9.92 4.96
N THR A 22 -9.67 -8.59 5.01
CA THR A 22 -10.71 -7.86 4.28
C THR A 22 -10.55 -8.02 2.77
N ILE A 23 -9.33 -7.87 2.24
CA ILE A 23 -9.06 -7.97 0.80
C ILE A 23 -9.21 -9.40 0.29
N LYS A 24 -8.85 -10.41 1.10
CA LYS A 24 -9.05 -11.83 0.75
C LYS A 24 -10.51 -12.20 0.45
N LEU A 25 -11.47 -11.43 0.97
CA LEU A 25 -12.89 -11.61 0.66
C LEU A 25 -13.23 -11.28 -0.81
N PHE A 26 -12.35 -10.56 -1.51
CA PHE A 26 -12.55 -10.09 -2.86
C PHE A 26 -11.56 -10.77 -3.83
N PRO A 27 -11.97 -11.82 -4.56
CA PRO A 27 -11.07 -12.60 -5.41
C PRO A 27 -10.48 -11.81 -6.58
N GLN A 28 -11.01 -10.62 -6.90
CA GLN A 28 -10.44 -9.74 -7.89
C GLN A 28 -9.14 -9.04 -7.44
N PHE A 29 -8.76 -9.12 -6.16
CA PHE A 29 -7.52 -8.55 -5.64
C PHE A 29 -6.54 -9.65 -5.22
N SER A 30 -5.26 -9.40 -5.46
CA SER A 30 -4.17 -10.29 -5.03
C SER A 30 -3.12 -9.49 -4.29
N ILE A 31 -2.91 -9.80 -3.02
CA ILE A 31 -1.91 -9.12 -2.19
C ILE A 31 -0.53 -9.61 -2.60
N VAL A 32 0.29 -8.72 -3.15
CA VAL A 32 1.66 -9.04 -3.60
C VAL A 32 2.72 -8.74 -2.53
N GLY A 33 2.34 -7.96 -1.51
CA GLY A 33 3.25 -7.61 -0.42
C GLY A 33 2.59 -6.75 0.65
N ILE A 34 3.29 -6.65 1.77
CA ILE A 34 2.96 -5.78 2.91
C ILE A 34 4.25 -5.05 3.27
N ALA A 35 4.17 -3.72 3.41
CA ALA A 35 5.27 -2.87 3.81
C ALA A 35 4.90 -2.10 5.08
N ASP A 36 5.80 -2.11 6.06
CA ASP A 36 5.67 -1.46 7.36
C ASP A 36 6.27 -0.04 7.40
N LYS A 37 6.92 0.36 6.31
CA LYS A 37 7.65 1.64 6.21
C LYS A 37 7.81 2.07 4.75
N LEU A 38 8.02 3.36 4.52
CA LEU A 38 8.21 3.95 3.19
C LEU A 38 9.36 3.31 2.42
N GLU A 39 10.49 3.01 3.08
CA GLU A 39 11.61 2.37 2.40
C GLU A 39 11.26 0.99 1.84
N SER A 40 10.57 0.16 2.65
CA SER A 40 10.09 -1.16 2.24
C SER A 40 9.07 -1.04 1.12
N ALA A 41 8.12 -0.10 1.25
CA ALA A 41 7.12 0.18 0.24
C ALA A 41 7.77 0.56 -1.10
N LYS A 42 8.72 1.49 -1.12
CA LYS A 42 9.45 1.90 -2.34
C LYS A 42 10.17 0.71 -3.01
N LYS A 43 10.77 -0.19 -2.21
CA LYS A 43 11.42 -1.40 -2.72
C LYS A 43 10.40 -2.35 -3.35
N GLN A 44 9.28 -2.59 -2.67
CA GLN A 44 8.22 -3.48 -3.15
C GLN A 44 7.49 -2.94 -4.38
N ILE A 45 7.25 -1.63 -4.46
CA ILE A 45 6.70 -0.97 -5.66
C ILE A 45 7.60 -1.25 -6.86
N ARG A 46 8.92 -1.08 -6.71
CA ARG A 46 9.88 -1.35 -7.79
C ARG A 46 9.89 -2.82 -8.20
N LEU A 47 9.84 -3.74 -7.24
CA LEU A 47 9.93 -5.19 -7.48
C LEU A 47 8.65 -5.77 -8.09
N TYR A 48 7.49 -5.41 -7.56
CA TYR A 48 6.22 -6.04 -7.89
C TYR A 48 5.36 -5.24 -8.88
N GLN A 49 5.64 -3.94 -9.06
CA GLN A 49 4.82 -3.03 -9.87
C GLN A 49 3.31 -3.24 -9.63
N PRO A 50 2.84 -3.09 -8.37
CA PRO A 50 1.45 -3.35 -8.05
C PRO A 50 0.52 -2.44 -8.83
N GLN A 51 -0.71 -2.87 -9.07
CA GLN A 51 -1.73 -2.05 -9.72
C GLN A 51 -2.46 -1.15 -8.71
N LEU A 52 -2.47 -1.55 -7.44
CA LEU A 52 -3.09 -0.84 -6.33
C LEU A 52 -2.14 -0.78 -5.13
N ILE A 53 -2.05 0.39 -4.49
CA ILE A 53 -1.40 0.57 -3.20
C ILE A 53 -2.46 1.05 -2.20
N LEU A 54 -2.63 0.32 -1.10
CA LEU A 54 -3.34 0.81 0.08
C LEU A 54 -2.34 1.41 1.03
N LEU A 55 -2.48 2.70 1.31
CA LEU A 55 -1.48 3.48 2.02
C LEU A 55 -2.08 4.15 3.25
N ASP A 56 -1.50 3.84 4.42
CA ASP A 56 -1.76 4.58 5.65
C ASP A 56 -1.00 5.93 5.66
N ASN A 57 -1.54 6.88 6.43
CA ASN A 57 -1.04 8.23 6.59
C ASN A 57 0.21 8.30 7.48
N PHE A 58 0.25 7.49 8.55
CA PHE A 58 1.33 7.53 9.53
C PHE A 58 2.20 6.30 9.37
N LEU A 59 3.45 6.51 8.94
CA LEU A 59 4.48 5.47 8.93
C LEU A 59 5.63 5.94 9.84
N PRO A 60 6.42 5.01 10.41
CA PRO A 60 7.48 5.36 11.35
C PRO A 60 8.62 6.17 10.70
N ASP A 61 8.79 6.05 9.37
CA ASP A 61 9.87 6.68 8.60
C ASP A 61 9.42 7.86 7.73
N GLY A 62 8.17 8.32 7.86
CA GLY A 62 7.67 9.51 7.18
C GLY A 62 6.16 9.52 6.98
N LYS A 63 5.66 10.45 6.16
CA LYS A 63 4.24 10.54 5.86
C LYS A 63 3.93 9.77 4.58
N GLY A 64 2.75 9.15 4.49
CA GLY A 64 2.34 8.46 3.26
C GLY A 64 2.38 9.36 2.02
N ILE A 65 2.18 10.68 2.16
CA ILE A 65 2.31 11.64 1.05
C ILE A 65 3.71 11.62 0.40
N ASP A 66 4.77 11.29 1.14
CA ASP A 66 6.13 11.19 0.60
C ASP A 66 6.26 9.99 -0.35
N LEU A 67 5.49 8.93 -0.13
CA LEU A 67 5.37 7.81 -1.07
C LEU A 67 4.70 8.26 -2.37
N ILE A 68 3.62 9.04 -2.27
CA ILE A 68 2.88 9.56 -3.43
C ILE A 68 3.79 10.45 -4.28
N ARG A 69 4.60 11.31 -3.64
CA ARG A 69 5.58 12.15 -4.35
C ARG A 69 6.63 11.30 -5.07
N HIS A 70 7.08 10.20 -4.45
CA HIS A 70 7.99 9.25 -5.08
C HIS A 70 7.37 8.55 -6.29
N THR A 71 6.10 8.14 -6.21
CA THR A 71 5.42 7.47 -7.34
C THR A 71 5.20 8.41 -8.52
N ILE A 72 4.93 9.70 -8.27
CA ILE A 72 4.83 10.70 -9.32
C ILE A 72 6.18 10.89 -10.02
N SER A 73 7.28 10.98 -9.27
CA SER A 73 8.61 11.19 -9.86
C SER A 73 9.14 9.99 -10.65
N THR A 74 8.68 8.77 -10.33
CA THR A 74 9.02 7.55 -11.06
C THR A 74 8.04 7.22 -12.19
N ASN A 75 7.08 8.10 -12.46
CA ASN A 75 6.06 7.92 -13.49
C ASN A 75 5.23 6.63 -13.31
N TYR A 76 5.03 6.23 -12.05
CA TYR A 76 4.27 5.05 -11.66
C TYR A 76 2.78 5.21 -12.02
N THR A 77 2.22 4.21 -12.66
CA THR A 77 0.85 4.24 -13.22
C THR A 77 -0.19 3.52 -12.34
N GLY A 78 0.25 2.84 -11.28
CA GLY A 78 -0.64 2.17 -10.34
C GLY A 78 -1.47 3.16 -9.53
N ARG A 79 -2.64 2.70 -9.07
CA ARG A 79 -3.56 3.48 -8.25
C ARG A 79 -3.10 3.47 -6.80
N ILE A 80 -3.29 4.59 -6.11
CA ILE A 80 -3.01 4.71 -4.68
C ILE A 80 -4.31 5.12 -3.99
N ILE A 81 -4.76 4.32 -3.03
CA ILE A 81 -5.88 4.65 -2.14
C ILE A 81 -5.27 5.03 -0.80
N PHE A 82 -5.56 6.26 -0.38
CA PHE A 82 -5.09 6.83 0.87
C PHE A 82 -6.18 6.71 1.92
N HIS A 83 -5.88 6.05 3.04
CA HIS A 83 -6.80 5.99 4.17
C HIS A 83 -6.45 7.09 5.17
N TYR A 84 -7.37 8.06 5.30
CA TYR A 84 -7.25 9.11 6.31
C TYR A 84 -8.03 8.72 7.56
N ARG A 85 -7.32 8.27 8.59
CA ARG A 85 -7.92 8.04 9.90
C ARG A 85 -8.05 9.37 10.65
N ARG A 86 -9.28 9.83 10.84
CA ARG A 86 -9.58 10.98 11.70
C ARG A 86 -9.41 10.54 13.16
N GLN A 87 -8.29 10.89 13.79
CA GLN A 87 -8.14 10.70 15.23
C GLN A 87 -9.19 11.59 15.93
N SER A 88 -10.07 10.96 16.70
CA SER A 88 -10.97 11.64 17.66
C SER A 88 -10.33 11.53 19.03
#